data_AF-A0A528BC09-F1
#
_entry.id   AF-A0A528BC09-F1
#
_cell.length_a   1.000
_cell.length_b   1.000
_cell.length_c   1.000
_cell.angle_alpha   90.00
_cell.angle_beta   90.00
_cell.angle_gamma   90.00
#
_symmetry.space_group_name_H-M   'P 1'
#
loop_
_entity.id
_entity.type
_entity.pdbx_description
1 polymer ?
#
loop_
_entity_poly.entity_id
_entity_poly.type
_entity_poly.pdbx_seq_one_letter_code
_entity_poly.pdbx_strand_id
1 'polypeptide(L)'
;MTAHPDYAEFLKAKVRLAPSLGFDVDPATINPLLKPMTQAIVPWACRGGRRALFLRFGLHKTSTQLEILRQSMMHAGGHALQVVPLGVKHEFFLEQAKRHPDVELKFVNRPAQMEEPNKTGPGKKLIHLTNYETIRDGKLDPCLFTAAALDEAAVLRGFGGTKT
;
A
#
# COMPACT_ATOMS: atom_id res chain seq x y z
N MET A 1 -12.10 -7.83 -49.10
CA MET A 1 -10.77 -7.60 -48.52
C MET A 1 -10.99 -7.07 -47.11
N THR A 2 -10.61 -7.84 -46.09
CA THR A 2 -10.70 -7.38 -44.70
C THR A 2 -9.59 -6.35 -44.50
N ALA A 3 -9.97 -5.07 -44.41
CA ALA A 3 -9.01 -4.02 -44.08
C ALA A 3 -8.51 -4.29 -42.65
N HIS A 4 -7.25 -4.65 -42.52
CA HIS A 4 -6.61 -4.70 -41.20
C HIS A 4 -6.45 -3.25 -40.73
N PRO A 5 -6.81 -2.94 -39.46
CA PRO A 5 -6.52 -1.62 -38.91
C PRO A 5 -5.03 -1.34 -39.07
N ASP A 6 -4.69 -0.08 -39.30
CA ASP A 6 -3.30 0.36 -39.26
C ASP A 6 -2.66 -0.19 -37.97
N TYR A 7 -1.48 -0.78 -38.09
CA TYR A 7 -0.80 -1.43 -36.97
C TYR A 7 -0.67 -0.47 -35.76
N ALA A 8 -0.55 0.84 -36.02
CA ALA A 8 -0.58 1.86 -34.98
C ALA A 8 -1.91 1.96 -34.24
N GLU A 9 -3.06 1.85 -34.93
CA GLU A 9 -4.39 1.82 -34.31
C GLU A 9 -4.60 0.56 -33.48
N PHE A 10 -4.13 -0.59 -33.99
CA PHE A 10 -4.15 -1.85 -33.24
C PHE A 10 -3.34 -1.75 -31.93
N LEU A 11 -2.16 -1.13 -31.96
CA LEU A 11 -1.36 -0.91 -30.76
C LEU A 11 -2.04 0.08 -29.80
N LYS A 12 -2.59 1.20 -30.30
CA LYS A 12 -3.31 2.18 -29.47
C LYS A 12 -4.51 1.55 -28.77
N ALA A 13 -5.28 0.70 -29.44
CA ALA A 13 -6.43 0.00 -28.85
C ALA A 13 -6.05 -0.94 -27.68
N LYS A 14 -4.79 -1.40 -27.65
CA LYS A 14 -4.25 -2.23 -26.56
C LYS A 14 -3.69 -1.43 -25.40
N VAL A 15 -3.48 -0.12 -25.55
CA VAL A 15 -3.03 0.73 -24.44
C VAL A 15 -4.15 0.85 -23.42
N ARG A 16 -3.90 0.35 -22.21
CA ARG A 16 -4.77 0.54 -21.05
C ARG A 16 -4.10 1.55 -20.13
N LEU A 17 -4.61 2.78 -20.12
CA LEU A 17 -4.18 3.78 -19.17
C LEU A 17 -4.84 3.49 -17.82
N ALA A 18 -4.02 3.39 -16.77
CA ALA A 18 -4.54 3.27 -15.42
C ALA A 18 -5.18 4.61 -15.01
N PRO A 19 -6.46 4.63 -14.61
CA PRO A 19 -7.06 5.86 -14.12
C PRO A 19 -6.35 6.36 -12.86
N SER A 20 -6.46 7.66 -12.62
CA SER A 20 -6.12 8.28 -11.34
C SER A 20 -7.36 8.23 -10.46
N LEU A 21 -7.32 7.40 -9.42
CA LEU A 21 -8.47 7.13 -8.53
C LEU A 21 -8.22 7.60 -7.09
N GLY A 22 -7.09 8.23 -6.83
CA GLY A 22 -6.67 8.61 -5.49
C GLY A 22 -6.81 10.10 -5.24
N PHE A 23 -5.84 10.67 -4.53
CA PHE A 23 -5.89 12.03 -4.02
C PHE A 23 -4.53 12.72 -4.11
N ASP A 24 -4.53 14.05 -4.17
CA ASP A 24 -3.30 14.83 -4.12
C ASP A 24 -2.77 14.95 -2.69
N VAL A 25 -1.46 14.80 -2.56
CA VAL A 25 -0.72 14.93 -1.29
C VAL A 25 -0.02 16.28 -1.29
N ASP A 26 -0.22 17.06 -0.24
CA ASP A 26 0.59 18.24 0.03
C ASP A 26 2.03 17.79 0.35
N PRO A 27 3.03 18.18 -0.46
CA PRO A 27 4.43 17.82 -0.21
C PRO A 27 4.93 18.19 1.18
N ALA A 28 4.41 19.25 1.80
CA ALA A 28 4.79 19.68 3.15
C ALA A 28 4.38 18.69 4.24
N THR A 29 3.39 17.83 3.95
CA THR A 29 2.95 16.79 4.88
C THR A 29 3.78 15.52 4.80
N ILE A 30 4.62 15.36 3.77
CA ILE A 30 5.43 14.15 3.60
C ILE A 30 6.51 14.09 4.68
N ASN A 31 6.71 12.92 5.26
CA ASN A 31 7.73 12.71 6.28
C ASN A 31 9.14 13.10 5.76
N PRO A 32 9.80 14.12 6.37
CA PRO A 32 11.07 14.64 5.90
C PRO A 32 12.26 13.69 6.13
N LEU A 33 12.10 12.67 6.99
CA LEU A 33 13.15 11.66 7.25
C LEU A 33 13.30 10.65 6.10
N LEU A 34 12.38 10.66 5.14
CA LEU A 34 12.38 9.77 3.99
C LEU A 34 13.42 10.17 2.95
N LYS A 35 13.93 9.20 2.19
CA LYS A 35 14.84 9.49 1.07
C LYS A 35 14.11 10.28 -0.02
N PRO A 36 14.80 11.15 -0.79
CA PRO A 36 14.17 11.96 -1.84
C PRO A 36 13.32 11.16 -2.83
N MET A 37 13.80 9.97 -3.23
CA MET A 37 13.05 9.08 -4.11
C MET A 37 11.73 8.63 -3.48
N THR A 38 11.72 8.27 -2.19
CA THR A 38 10.50 7.89 -1.47
C THR A 38 9.53 9.08 -1.39
N GLN A 39 10.04 10.28 -1.10
CA GLN A 39 9.23 11.50 -1.07
C GLN A 39 8.60 11.80 -2.44
N ALA A 40 9.25 11.46 -3.55
CA ALA A 40 8.68 11.59 -4.88
C ALA A 40 7.66 10.49 -5.22
N ILE A 41 7.89 9.25 -4.77
CA ILE A 41 7.00 8.11 -5.06
C ILE A 41 5.66 8.27 -4.34
N VAL A 42 5.66 8.74 -3.09
CA VAL A 42 4.46 8.80 -2.24
C VAL A 42 3.32 9.60 -2.91
N PRO A 43 3.50 10.86 -3.35
CA PRO A 43 2.44 11.62 -4.02
C PRO A 43 1.96 10.98 -5.32
N TRP A 44 2.88 10.38 -6.09
CA TRP A 44 2.53 9.67 -7.31
C TRP A 44 1.63 8.45 -7.02
N ALA A 45 1.97 7.70 -5.96
CA ALA A 45 1.21 6.53 -5.54
C ALA A 45 -0.18 6.93 -5.01
N CYS A 46 -0.24 7.93 -4.13
CA CYS A 46 -1.48 8.46 -3.57
C CYS A 46 -2.40 9.04 -4.64
N ARG A 47 -1.89 9.83 -5.59
CA ARG A 47 -2.68 10.34 -6.73
C ARG A 47 -3.26 9.23 -7.58
N GLY A 48 -2.49 8.15 -7.74
CA GLY A 48 -2.92 6.99 -8.50
C GLY A 48 -4.03 6.18 -7.84
N GLY A 49 -4.11 6.19 -6.51
CA GLY A 49 -5.04 5.39 -5.71
C GLY A 49 -4.69 3.90 -5.69
N ARG A 50 -4.59 3.27 -6.86
CA ARG A 50 -4.21 1.86 -7.04
C ARG A 50 -2.92 1.79 -7.85
N ARG A 51 -1.82 1.45 -7.20
CA ARG A 51 -0.48 1.40 -7.81
C ARG A 51 0.32 0.19 -7.31
N ALA A 52 1.16 -0.31 -8.21
CA ALA A 52 2.18 -1.31 -7.88
C ALA A 52 3.56 -0.65 -7.95
N LEU A 53 4.39 -0.89 -6.93
CA LEU A 53 5.72 -0.30 -6.80
C LEU A 53 6.79 -1.38 -6.99
N PHE A 54 7.37 -1.47 -8.19
CA PHE A 54 8.40 -2.45 -8.53
C PHE A 54 9.81 -1.94 -8.20
N LEU A 55 10.04 -1.67 -6.91
CA LEU A 55 11.32 -1.16 -6.42
C LEU A 55 12.32 -2.32 -6.23
N ARG A 56 13.60 -2.08 -6.51
CA ARG A 56 14.70 -3.02 -6.19
C ARG A 56 14.90 -3.13 -4.67
N PHE A 57 15.56 -4.21 -4.25
CA PHE A 57 16.01 -4.34 -2.85
C PHE A 57 16.88 -3.15 -2.43
N GLY A 58 16.75 -2.72 -1.17
CA GLY A 58 17.48 -1.56 -0.62
C GLY A 58 16.85 -0.18 -0.93
N LEU A 59 15.78 -0.11 -1.71
CA LEU A 59 15.14 1.15 -2.11
C LEU A 59 14.02 1.64 -1.14
N HIS A 60 14.16 1.37 0.17
CA HIS A 60 13.26 1.90 1.20
C HIS A 60 11.75 1.62 0.97
N LYS A 61 11.42 0.41 0.49
CA LYS A 61 10.04 0.00 0.20
C LYS A 61 9.12 0.12 1.41
N THR A 62 9.58 -0.33 2.57
CA THR A 62 8.83 -0.30 3.83
C THR A 62 8.43 1.10 4.21
N SER A 63 9.40 2.02 4.26
CA SER A 63 9.18 3.46 4.47
C SER A 63 8.15 4.04 3.49
N THR A 64 8.25 3.66 2.22
CA THR A 64 7.34 4.14 1.17
C THR A 64 5.90 3.67 1.42
N GLN A 65 5.70 2.39 1.75
CA GLN A 65 4.37 1.82 2.02
C GLN A 65 3.74 2.44 3.28
N LEU A 66 4.50 2.57 4.37
CA LEU A 66 4.03 3.19 5.61
C LEU A 66 3.60 4.64 5.40
N GLU A 67 4.36 5.40 4.61
CA GLU A 67 4.00 6.79 4.31
C GLU A 67 2.76 6.89 3.43
N ILE A 68 2.60 6.03 2.42
CA ILE A 68 1.37 6.00 1.59
C ILE A 68 0.14 5.73 2.46
N LEU A 69 0.23 4.76 3.38
CA LEU A 69 -0.86 4.45 4.30
C LEU A 69 -1.13 5.61 5.27
N ARG A 70 -0.09 6.25 5.81
CA ARG A 70 -0.24 7.43 6.67
C ARG A 70 -0.97 8.57 5.95
N GLN A 71 -0.55 8.89 4.73
CA GLN A 71 -1.20 9.90 3.89
C GLN A 71 -2.66 9.53 3.57
N SER A 72 -2.92 8.25 3.31
CA SER A 72 -4.28 7.75 3.08
C SER A 72 -5.16 7.93 4.32
N MET A 73 -4.63 7.68 5.53
CA MET A 73 -5.36 7.93 6.78
C MET A 73 -5.54 9.41 7.09
N MET A 74 -4.57 10.27 6.75
CA MET A 74 -4.74 11.72 6.85
C MET A 74 -5.86 12.22 5.93
N HIS A 75 -5.97 11.66 4.73
CA HIS A 75 -6.99 12.05 3.76
C HIS A 75 -8.38 11.51 4.10
N ALA A 76 -8.51 10.20 4.33
CA ALA A 76 -9.80 9.50 4.39
C ALA A 76 -10.16 8.94 5.79
N GLY A 77 -9.23 8.91 6.74
CA GLY A 77 -9.42 8.25 8.04
C GLY A 77 -9.64 6.74 7.90
N GLY A 78 -10.27 6.14 8.91
CA GLY A 78 -10.59 4.72 8.95
C GLY A 78 -9.41 3.83 9.34
N HIS A 79 -9.40 2.58 8.88
CA HIS A 79 -8.33 1.63 9.19
C HIS A 79 -7.37 1.46 8.01
N ALA A 80 -6.07 1.50 8.29
CA ALA A 80 -5.02 1.14 7.35
C ALA A 80 -4.52 -0.28 7.60
N LEU A 81 -4.29 -1.03 6.52
CA LEU A 81 -3.75 -2.40 6.54
C LEU A 81 -2.40 -2.47 5.82
N GLN A 82 -1.43 -3.10 6.47
CA GLN A 82 -0.18 -3.52 5.86
C GLN A 82 -0.07 -5.05 5.93
N VAL A 83 -0.09 -5.70 4.79
CA VAL A 83 0.10 -7.16 4.69
C VAL A 83 1.57 -7.45 4.40
N VAL A 84 2.18 -8.34 5.17
CA VAL A 84 3.62 -8.70 5.04
C VAL A 84 3.84 -10.21 5.14
N PRO A 85 4.91 -10.76 4.57
CA PRO A 85 5.37 -12.10 4.92
C PRO A 85 5.69 -12.17 6.42
N LEU A 86 5.36 -13.29 7.08
CA LEU A 86 5.47 -13.40 8.54
C LEU A 86 6.89 -13.12 9.06
N GLY A 87 7.92 -13.59 8.35
CA GLY A 87 9.34 -13.39 8.71
C GLY A 87 9.83 -11.94 8.60
N VAL A 88 9.12 -11.08 7.87
CA VAL A 88 9.53 -9.68 7.61
C VAL A 88 8.85 -8.70 8.57
N LYS A 89 7.89 -9.17 9.38
CA LYS A 89 7.16 -8.36 10.35
C LYS A 89 8.07 -7.47 11.19
N HIS A 90 9.14 -8.02 11.76
CA HIS A 90 10.03 -7.27 12.65
C HIS A 90 10.72 -6.07 11.95
N GLU A 91 11.06 -6.22 10.67
CA GLU A 91 11.69 -5.15 9.88
C GLU A 91 10.79 -3.91 9.76
N PHE A 92 9.46 -4.11 9.68
CA PHE A 92 8.51 -2.99 9.67
C PHE A 92 8.52 -2.21 10.99
N PHE A 93 8.58 -2.91 12.14
CA PHE A 93 8.66 -2.24 13.44
C PHE A 93 9.98 -1.48 13.61
N LEU A 94 11.10 -2.06 13.18
CA LEU A 94 12.39 -1.36 13.20
C LEU A 94 12.40 -0.12 12.30
N GLU A 95 11.82 -0.22 11.10
CA GLU A 95 11.73 0.89 10.16
C GLU A 95 10.81 2.01 10.70
N GLN A 96 9.65 1.64 11.26
CA GLN A 96 8.74 2.60 11.88
C GLN A 96 9.41 3.32 13.05
N ALA A 97 10.04 2.59 13.98
CA ALA A 97 10.72 3.21 15.12
C ALA A 97 11.83 4.18 14.68
N LYS A 98 12.52 3.86 13.58
CA LYS A 98 13.62 4.68 13.07
C LYS A 98 13.19 5.91 12.29
N ARG A 99 12.10 5.82 11.50
CA ARG A 99 11.76 6.84 10.51
C ARG A 99 10.34 7.36 10.58
N HIS A 100 9.41 6.72 11.29
CA HIS A 100 8.01 7.12 11.32
C HIS A 100 7.50 7.33 12.76
N PRO A 101 7.90 8.44 13.43
CA PRO A 101 7.37 8.79 14.74
C PRO A 101 5.84 9.05 14.73
N ASP A 102 5.32 9.49 13.58
CA ASP A 102 3.89 9.78 13.36
C ASP A 102 3.08 8.55 12.94
N VAL A 103 3.67 7.36 13.02
CA VAL A 103 2.98 6.09 12.75
C VAL A 103 3.05 5.22 13.98
N GLU A 104 1.96 4.54 14.27
CA GLU A 104 1.92 3.40 15.18
C GLU A 104 1.67 2.13 14.38
N LEU A 105 2.37 1.05 14.72
CA LEU A 105 2.13 -0.26 14.13
C LEU A 105 1.55 -1.19 15.18
N LYS A 106 0.49 -1.91 14.81
CA LYS A 106 -0.07 -2.98 15.63
C LYS A 106 -0.31 -4.22 14.79
N PHE A 107 0.23 -5.35 15.23
CA PHE A 107 -0.07 -6.61 14.57
C PHE A 107 -1.45 -7.13 14.99
N VAL A 108 -2.29 -7.46 14.02
CA VAL A 108 -3.62 -8.03 14.23
C VAL A 108 -3.82 -9.27 13.36
N ASN A 109 -4.48 -10.27 13.92
CA ASN A 109 -4.90 -11.48 13.20
C ASN A 109 -6.41 -11.75 13.31
N ARG A 110 -7.16 -10.88 14.00
CA ARG A 110 -8.62 -10.94 14.15
C ARG A 110 -9.19 -9.52 14.31
N PRO A 111 -10.44 -9.26 13.87
CA PRO A 111 -11.07 -7.95 14.00
C PRO A 111 -11.09 -7.39 15.42
N ALA A 112 -11.30 -8.24 16.43
CA ALA A 112 -11.35 -7.84 17.83
C ALA A 112 -10.03 -7.25 18.40
N GLN A 113 -8.92 -7.36 17.66
CA GLN A 113 -7.63 -6.75 18.05
C GLN A 113 -7.41 -5.37 17.41
N MET A 114 -8.27 -4.99 16.45
CA MET A 114 -8.23 -3.66 15.85
C MET A 114 -8.59 -2.61 16.89
N GLU A 115 -7.96 -1.46 16.80
CA GLU A 115 -8.28 -0.30 17.63
C GLU A 115 -9.18 0.66 16.87
N GLU A 116 -9.54 1.77 17.52
CA GLU A 116 -10.36 2.81 16.94
C GLU A 116 -9.84 3.30 15.57
N PRO A 117 -10.75 3.62 14.64
CA PRO A 117 -10.36 4.11 13.31
C PRO A 117 -9.62 5.44 13.41
N ASN A 118 -8.67 5.64 12.50
CA ASN A 118 -7.97 6.90 12.37
C ASN A 118 -8.94 8.02 11.99
N LYS A 119 -8.76 9.19 12.60
CA LYS A 119 -9.40 10.43 12.14
C LYS A 119 -8.65 10.99 10.93
N THR A 120 -9.35 11.77 10.11
CA THR A 120 -8.72 12.58 9.05
C THR A 120 -7.83 13.68 9.65
N GLY A 121 -7.01 14.32 8.82
CA GLY A 121 -6.12 15.41 9.22
C GLY A 121 -4.79 14.95 9.82
N PRO A 122 -3.97 15.89 10.33
CA PRO A 122 -2.63 15.61 10.87
C PRO A 122 -2.67 14.78 12.16
N GLY A 123 -1.48 14.39 12.63
CA GLY A 123 -1.29 13.61 13.85
C GLY A 123 -0.92 12.15 13.59
N LYS A 124 -0.63 11.43 14.68
CA LYS A 124 -0.18 10.03 14.63
C LYS A 124 -1.25 9.13 14.02
N LYS A 125 -0.86 8.21 13.13
CA LYS A 125 -1.77 7.25 12.47
C LYS A 125 -1.43 5.82 12.84
N LEU A 126 -2.45 5.03 13.16
CA LEU A 126 -2.35 3.60 13.40
C LEU A 126 -2.45 2.82 12.09
N ILE A 127 -1.47 1.95 11.85
CA ILE A 127 -1.45 1.00 10.75
C ILE A 127 -1.47 -0.42 11.33
N HIS A 128 -2.45 -1.20 10.91
CA HIS A 128 -2.58 -2.58 11.31
C HIS A 128 -1.71 -3.45 10.42
N LEU A 129 -0.79 -4.22 11.02
CA LEU A 129 0.01 -5.21 10.32
C LEU A 129 -0.64 -6.58 10.41
N THR A 130 -0.61 -7.32 9.32
CA THR A 130 -1.02 -8.73 9.31
C THR A 130 -0.18 -9.53 8.33
N ASN A 131 -0.40 -10.84 8.27
CA ASN A 131 0.22 -11.72 7.28
C ASN A 131 -0.79 -12.23 6.25
N TYR A 132 -0.27 -12.73 5.12
CA TYR A 132 -1.09 -13.26 4.04
C TYR A 132 -1.99 -14.42 4.48
N GLU A 133 -1.50 -15.28 5.37
CA GLU A 133 -2.25 -16.44 5.87
C GLU A 133 -3.51 -16.00 6.63
N THR A 134 -3.44 -14.92 7.42
CA THR A 134 -4.62 -14.40 8.13
C THR A 134 -5.72 -13.97 7.17
N ILE A 135 -5.36 -13.26 6.09
CA ILE A 135 -6.32 -12.81 5.07
C ILE A 135 -6.84 -14.00 4.26
N ARG A 136 -5.95 -14.88 3.79
CA ARG A 136 -6.30 -16.08 3.03
C ARG A 136 -7.25 -17.00 3.78
N ASP A 137 -7.00 -17.22 5.07
CA ASP A 137 -7.82 -18.10 5.92
C ASP A 137 -9.14 -17.43 6.37
N GLY A 138 -9.43 -16.19 5.94
CA GLY A 138 -10.66 -15.48 6.29
C GLY A 138 -10.76 -15.03 7.75
N LYS A 139 -9.64 -15.01 8.49
CA LYS A 139 -9.61 -14.61 9.91
C LYS A 139 -9.76 -13.09 10.09
N LEU A 140 -9.42 -12.32 9.07
CA LEU A 140 -9.54 -10.87 9.02
C LEU A 140 -10.03 -10.47 7.63
N ASP A 141 -11.14 -9.72 7.58
CA ASP A 141 -11.72 -9.25 6.33
C ASP A 141 -11.01 -7.97 5.85
N PRO A 142 -10.36 -7.97 4.66
CA PRO A 142 -9.71 -6.77 4.12
C PRO A 142 -10.70 -5.64 3.78
N CYS A 143 -12.00 -5.91 3.67
CA CYS A 143 -13.03 -4.89 3.43
C CYS A 143 -13.27 -3.98 4.64
N LEU A 144 -12.74 -4.33 5.82
CA LEU A 144 -12.78 -3.49 7.01
C LEU A 144 -11.82 -2.28 6.93
N PHE A 145 -10.95 -2.23 5.91
CA PHE A 145 -9.88 -1.25 5.79
C PHE A 145 -10.14 -0.25 4.66
N THR A 146 -9.90 1.02 4.95
CA THR A 146 -10.01 2.13 3.98
C THR A 146 -8.85 2.12 2.99
N ALA A 147 -7.67 1.70 3.44
CA ALA A 147 -6.48 1.57 2.60
C ALA A 147 -5.69 0.31 2.97
N ALA A 148 -5.12 -0.35 1.97
CA ALA A 148 -4.28 -1.52 2.15
C ALA A 148 -3.02 -1.47 1.28
N ALA A 149 -1.90 -1.91 1.84
CA ALA A 149 -0.65 -2.13 1.12
C ALA A 149 -0.18 -3.57 1.34
N LEU A 150 0.45 -4.15 0.31
CA LEU A 150 0.88 -5.54 0.29
C LEU A 150 2.37 -5.61 -0.05
N ASP A 151 3.15 -6.15 0.88
CA ASP A 151 4.57 -6.41 0.67
C ASP A 151 4.79 -7.78 0.05
N GLU A 152 5.73 -7.91 -0.89
CA GLU A 152 5.98 -9.15 -1.65
C GLU A 152 4.70 -9.77 -2.28
N ALA A 153 3.86 -8.92 -2.88
CA ALA A 153 2.58 -9.29 -3.52
C ALA A 153 2.69 -10.26 -4.71
N ALA A 154 3.91 -10.68 -5.06
CA ALA A 154 4.19 -11.73 -6.03
C ALA A 154 3.50 -13.07 -5.69
N VAL A 155 3.13 -13.29 -4.42
CA VAL A 155 2.34 -14.45 -3.97
C VAL A 155 0.94 -14.49 -4.61
N LEU A 156 0.38 -13.34 -5.00
CA LEU A 156 -0.95 -13.24 -5.61
C LEU A 156 -0.98 -13.72 -7.07
N ARG A 157 0.17 -13.96 -7.71
CA ARG A 157 0.26 -14.39 -9.11
C ARG A 157 -0.46 -15.70 -9.40
N GLY A 158 -0.65 -16.54 -8.38
CA GLY A 158 -1.34 -17.82 -8.51
C GLY A 158 -2.87 -17.73 -8.56
N PHE A 159 -3.49 -16.56 -8.35
CA PHE A 159 -4.95 -16.40 -8.26
C PHE A 159 -5.65 -17.39 -7.29
N GLY A 160 -4.96 -17.85 -6.24
CA GLY A 160 -5.48 -18.87 -5.32
C GLY A 160 -5.26 -20.32 -5.77
N GLY A 161 -4.61 -20.56 -6.91
CA GLY A 161 -4.09 -21.86 -7.30
C GLY A 161 -2.93 -22.25 -6.39
N THR A 162 -3.22 -23.03 -5.35
CA THR A 162 -2.20 -23.82 -4.66
C THR A 162 -1.58 -24.75 -5.68
N LYS A 163 -0.30 -24.54 -6.02
CA LYS A 163 0.53 -25.67 -6.46
C LYS A 163 0.67 -26.57 -5.23
N THR A 164 -0.27 -27.50 -5.07
CA THR A 164 0.05 -28.84 -4.56
C THR A 164 0.98 -29.53 -5.54
#